data_AF-A0A8H4RLD1-F1
#
_entry.id   AF-A0A8H4RLD1-F1
#
_cell.length_a   1.000
_cell.length_b   1.000
_cell.length_c   1.000
_cell.angle_alpha   90.00
_cell.angle_beta   90.00
_cell.angle_gamma   90.00
#
_symmetry.space_group_name_H-M   'P 1'
#
loop_
_entity.id
_entity.type
_entity.pdbx_description
1 polymer ?
#
loop_
_entity_poly.entity_id
_entity_poly.type
_entity_poly.pdbx_seq_one_letter_code
_entity_poly.pdbx_strand_id
1 'polypeptide(L)'
;MTSSTADERNSRTIHTAACLIIGDEVLGGKTVDTNSAYMAKFCFRLGMAMKRVEVIADDEDEIIEAVRRMSDNYDFVVTSGGIGPTHDDITYQSIAKAFNLPLKLHEEAYVRMKKFSKPHPNQPNFSWDEDSPARKAKLRMIELPTDESRDINKQVLFPVEDLWVPVACINGNVHILPGVPRLFEKLLDGLKPLLLPRLTDPDGKGIHRILISTPQPESEVAPYLTELAARVEPKGVKVGSYPRWGKKRNTVTLVGKDQEFLESLVAEVEKNVDGRRVSVEGEDDEQVQEKDLSLRTLNCCLKAVFIAKDPEMGKMQAPPPTTESYGVPSSINSKRGTNAFALQSLTPRCTSHLRFMRFLREYKLVVVGGGGVGKSCLTIQLIQSHFVDEYDPTIEDSYRKQCVIDEEVALLDVLDTAGQEEYSAMREQYMRTGEGFLLVYSITSRQSFEEIMTFQQQILRVKDKDYFPIIVVGNKCDLEGERQVSRAEGEALARSFGCKFIETSAKSRINVDNAFYDIVREIRRYNKEMAGYSAGGSGGSGGNGQIGKLEVGDGEGNDRGCCGKCVVM
;
A
#
# COMPACT_ATOMS: atom_id res chain seq x y z
N MET A 1 13.43 -41.17 -14.04
CA MET A 1 12.31 -40.26 -14.38
C MET A 1 12.80 -39.41 -15.54
N THR A 2 12.16 -39.51 -16.70
CA THR A 2 12.59 -38.84 -17.93
C THR A 2 12.48 -37.33 -17.75
N SER A 3 13.63 -36.65 -17.72
CA SER A 3 13.72 -35.19 -17.78
C SER A 3 13.06 -34.73 -19.08
N SER A 4 11.83 -34.21 -18.99
CA SER A 4 11.19 -33.48 -20.08
C SER A 4 12.13 -32.37 -20.51
N THR A 5 12.34 -32.20 -21.82
CA THR A 5 13.18 -31.09 -22.31
C THR A 5 12.60 -29.74 -21.85
N ALA A 6 13.43 -28.72 -21.65
CA ALA A 6 12.95 -27.40 -21.23
C ALA A 6 11.92 -26.80 -22.22
N ASP A 7 11.96 -27.20 -23.49
CA ASP A 7 10.96 -26.81 -24.49
C ASP A 7 9.62 -27.53 -24.34
N GLU A 8 9.61 -28.78 -23.88
CA GLU A 8 8.38 -29.45 -23.45
C GLU A 8 7.76 -28.74 -22.25
N ARG A 9 8.57 -28.32 -21.26
CA ARG A 9 8.08 -27.51 -20.12
C ARG A 9 7.50 -26.17 -20.58
N ASN A 10 8.17 -25.51 -21.53
CA ASN A 10 7.72 -24.23 -22.10
C ASN A 10 6.41 -24.31 -22.90
N SER A 11 5.99 -25.50 -23.35
CA SER A 11 4.77 -25.72 -24.13
C SER A 11 3.66 -26.42 -23.36
N ARG A 12 3.96 -26.95 -22.17
CA ARG A 12 3.00 -27.65 -21.32
C ARG A 12 1.91 -26.71 -20.80
N THR A 13 0.70 -27.26 -20.65
CA THR A 13 -0.41 -26.62 -19.96
C THR A 13 -0.07 -26.34 -18.49
N ILE A 14 -0.32 -25.11 -18.04
CA ILE A 14 -0.04 -24.65 -16.70
C ILE A 14 -1.24 -24.93 -15.80
N HIS A 15 -1.04 -25.78 -14.78
CA HIS A 15 -2.05 -26.05 -13.76
C HIS A 15 -1.65 -25.46 -12.41
N THR A 16 -0.36 -25.51 -12.10
CA THR A 16 0.20 -25.19 -10.79
C THR A 16 1.25 -24.10 -10.89
N ALA A 17 1.30 -23.25 -9.86
CA ALA A 17 2.27 -22.20 -9.75
C ALA A 17 2.95 -22.18 -8.37
N ALA A 18 4.19 -21.70 -8.32
CA ALA A 18 4.92 -21.43 -7.09
C ALA A 18 5.69 -20.11 -7.18
N CYS A 19 5.88 -19.47 -6.03
CA CYS A 19 6.62 -18.22 -5.93
C CYS A 19 7.78 -18.39 -4.94
N LEU A 20 8.99 -18.03 -5.37
CA LEU A 20 10.20 -18.04 -4.57
C LEU A 20 10.66 -16.59 -4.36
N ILE A 21 10.53 -16.10 -3.13
CA ILE A 21 11.02 -14.78 -2.73
C ILE A 21 12.44 -14.96 -2.20
N ILE A 22 13.39 -14.20 -2.74
CA ILE A 22 14.82 -14.25 -2.41
C ILE A 22 15.18 -12.87 -1.87
N GLY A 23 15.54 -12.80 -0.59
CA GLY A 23 15.84 -11.54 0.08
C GLY A 23 15.92 -11.66 1.60
N ASP A 24 17.10 -11.43 2.16
CA ASP A 24 17.34 -11.39 3.61
C ASP A 24 16.48 -10.32 4.31
N GLU A 25 16.19 -9.20 3.63
CA GLU A 25 15.36 -8.13 4.15
C GLU A 25 13.90 -8.55 4.37
N VAL A 26 13.44 -9.56 3.62
CA VAL A 26 12.10 -10.14 3.78
C VAL A 26 12.09 -11.10 4.97
N LEU A 27 13.10 -11.96 5.10
CA LEU A 27 13.25 -12.87 6.24
C LEU A 27 13.45 -12.11 7.57
N GLY A 28 14.21 -11.02 7.53
CA GLY A 28 14.43 -10.12 8.66
C GLY A 28 13.22 -9.23 8.99
N GLY A 29 12.18 -9.23 8.16
CA GLY A 29 10.97 -8.43 8.35
C GLY A 29 11.16 -6.92 8.13
N LYS A 30 12.30 -6.49 7.56
CA LYS A 30 12.53 -5.09 7.13
C LYS A 30 11.55 -4.72 6.02
N THR A 31 11.36 -5.65 5.09
CA THR A 31 10.45 -5.50 3.95
C THR A 31 9.27 -6.45 4.09
N VAL A 32 8.05 -5.93 3.94
CA VAL A 32 6.84 -6.76 3.88
C VAL A 32 6.72 -7.35 2.48
N ASP A 33 6.70 -8.68 2.38
CA ASP A 33 6.46 -9.35 1.11
C ASP A 33 5.04 -9.06 0.58
N THR A 34 4.99 -8.26 -0.48
CA THR A 34 3.77 -7.96 -1.24
C THR A 34 3.73 -8.68 -2.59
N ASN A 35 4.89 -9.19 -3.07
CA ASN A 35 5.03 -9.81 -4.37
C ASN A 35 4.37 -11.18 -4.41
N SER A 36 4.53 -11.99 -3.37
CA SER A 36 3.84 -13.29 -3.29
C SER A 36 2.33 -13.13 -3.23
N ALA A 37 1.85 -12.11 -2.51
CA ALA A 37 0.43 -11.77 -2.44
C ALA A 37 -0.12 -11.32 -3.80
N TYR A 38 0.64 -10.52 -4.55
CA TYR A 38 0.28 -10.14 -5.91
C TYR A 38 0.25 -11.35 -6.86
N MET A 39 1.30 -12.19 -6.79
CA MET A 39 1.41 -13.43 -7.56
C MET A 39 0.24 -14.40 -7.27
N ALA A 40 -0.21 -14.49 -6.03
CA ALA A 40 -1.39 -15.27 -5.66
C ALA A 40 -2.68 -14.76 -6.31
N LYS A 41 -2.89 -13.43 -6.31
CA LYS A 41 -4.02 -12.80 -7.00
C LYS A 41 -3.93 -13.00 -8.51
N PHE A 42 -2.74 -12.88 -9.08
CA PHE A 42 -2.47 -13.11 -10.50
C PHE A 42 -2.84 -14.54 -10.90
N CYS A 43 -2.33 -15.55 -10.18
CA CYS A 43 -2.65 -16.95 -10.41
C CYS A 43 -4.15 -17.24 -10.30
N PHE A 44 -4.80 -16.69 -9.27
CA PHE A 44 -6.23 -16.86 -9.04
C PHE A 44 -7.07 -16.34 -10.22
N ARG A 45 -6.77 -15.13 -10.70
CA ARG A 45 -7.45 -14.52 -11.87
C ARG A 45 -7.27 -15.34 -13.15
N LEU A 46 -6.16 -16.06 -13.28
CA LEU A 46 -5.83 -16.86 -14.45
C LEU A 46 -6.17 -18.35 -14.31
N GLY A 47 -6.84 -18.79 -13.24
CA GLY A 47 -7.21 -20.21 -13.12
C GLY A 47 -6.06 -21.14 -12.71
N MET A 48 -4.90 -20.58 -12.33
CA MET A 48 -3.71 -21.32 -11.91
C MET A 48 -3.76 -21.59 -10.40
N ALA A 49 -3.47 -22.82 -10.00
CA ALA A 49 -3.40 -23.17 -8.58
C ALA A 49 -2.04 -22.76 -8.01
N MET A 50 -1.98 -21.66 -7.25
CA MET A 50 -0.81 -21.34 -6.45
C MET A 50 -0.66 -22.35 -5.32
N LYS A 51 0.42 -23.14 -5.36
CA LYS A 51 0.66 -24.27 -4.46
C LYS A 51 1.65 -23.96 -3.35
N ARG A 52 2.59 -23.06 -3.59
CA ARG A 52 3.67 -22.76 -2.64
C ARG A 52 4.16 -21.33 -2.79
N VAL A 53 4.41 -20.70 -1.65
CA VAL A 53 5.25 -19.51 -1.49
C VAL A 53 6.38 -19.91 -0.56
N GLU A 54 7.59 -19.55 -0.90
CA GLU A 54 8.76 -19.75 -0.05
C GLU A 54 9.57 -18.48 -0.05
N VAL A 55 10.00 -18.04 1.14
CA VAL A 55 10.93 -16.92 1.32
C VAL A 55 12.24 -17.53 1.78
N ILE A 56 13.32 -17.24 1.08
CA ILE A 56 14.66 -17.77 1.36
C ILE A 56 15.68 -16.64 1.46
N ALA A 57 16.81 -16.95 2.08
CA ALA A 57 17.94 -16.04 2.21
C ALA A 57 18.65 -15.82 0.87
N ASP A 58 19.47 -14.78 0.80
CA ASP A 58 20.41 -14.54 -0.31
C ASP A 58 21.62 -15.50 -0.20
N ASP A 59 21.33 -16.80 -0.18
CA ASP A 59 22.31 -17.89 -0.10
C ASP A 59 22.24 -18.79 -1.35
N GLU A 60 23.40 -19.08 -1.94
CA GLU A 60 23.49 -19.81 -3.20
C GLU A 60 22.93 -21.23 -3.11
N ASP A 61 23.21 -21.95 -2.02
CA ASP A 61 22.79 -23.35 -1.86
C ASP A 61 21.27 -23.43 -1.62
N GLU A 62 20.72 -22.51 -0.82
CA GLU A 62 19.26 -22.38 -0.61
C GLU A 62 18.53 -22.05 -1.92
N ILE A 63 19.04 -21.11 -2.72
CA ILE A 63 18.44 -20.76 -4.02
C ILE A 63 18.49 -21.97 -4.97
N ILE A 64 19.61 -22.68 -5.04
CA ILE A 64 19.78 -23.86 -5.90
C ILE A 64 18.81 -24.98 -5.52
N GLU A 65 18.69 -25.29 -4.23
CA GLU A 65 17.77 -26.32 -3.74
C GLU A 65 16.32 -25.95 -4.11
N ALA A 66 15.90 -24.75 -3.70
CA ALA A 66 14.53 -24.31 -3.84
C ALA A 66 14.11 -24.22 -5.31
N VAL A 67 14.94 -23.64 -6.18
CA VAL A 67 14.59 -23.46 -7.59
C VAL A 67 14.49 -24.79 -8.34
N ARG A 68 15.38 -25.76 -8.07
CA ARG A 68 15.32 -27.10 -8.67
C ARG A 68 14.05 -27.82 -8.23
N ARG A 69 13.81 -27.87 -6.91
CA ARG A 69 12.64 -28.51 -6.33
C ARG A 69 11.34 -27.89 -6.82
N MET A 70 11.26 -26.56 -6.91
CA MET A 70 10.07 -25.89 -7.42
C MET A 70 9.88 -26.11 -8.92
N SER A 71 10.95 -26.03 -9.71
CA SER A 71 10.91 -26.27 -11.16
C SER A 71 10.42 -27.69 -11.47
N ASP A 72 10.77 -28.70 -10.68
CA ASP A 72 10.33 -30.07 -10.90
C ASP A 72 8.88 -30.34 -10.46
N ASN A 73 8.40 -29.64 -9.44
CA ASN A 73 7.08 -29.90 -8.84
C ASN A 73 5.96 -29.02 -9.40
N TYR A 74 6.26 -27.91 -10.08
CA TYR A 74 5.26 -26.92 -10.50
C TYR A 74 5.43 -26.49 -11.96
N ASP A 75 4.31 -26.15 -12.61
CA ASP A 75 4.31 -25.82 -14.05
C ASP A 75 4.76 -24.37 -14.33
N PHE A 76 4.54 -23.46 -13.38
CA PHE A 76 4.91 -22.04 -13.49
C PHE A 76 5.56 -21.54 -12.19
N VAL A 77 6.88 -21.35 -12.22
CA VAL A 77 7.66 -20.87 -11.07
C VAL A 77 8.09 -19.44 -11.34
N VAL A 78 7.88 -18.56 -10.36
CA VAL A 78 8.31 -17.16 -10.41
C VAL A 78 9.25 -16.90 -9.25
N THR A 79 10.44 -16.38 -9.53
CA THR A 79 11.33 -15.85 -8.49
C THR A 79 11.19 -14.33 -8.37
N SER A 80 11.45 -13.78 -7.20
CA SER A 80 11.45 -12.34 -6.97
C SER A 80 12.63 -11.97 -6.07
N GLY A 81 13.48 -11.04 -6.53
CA GLY A 81 14.62 -10.53 -5.75
C GLY A 81 15.99 -11.04 -6.22
N GLY A 82 17.05 -10.43 -5.70
CA GLY A 82 18.45 -10.80 -5.95
C GLY A 82 18.96 -10.62 -7.39
N ILE A 83 18.40 -9.69 -8.17
CA ILE A 83 18.82 -9.39 -9.57
C ILE A 83 19.41 -7.99 -9.76
N GLY A 84 19.67 -7.27 -8.68
CA GLY A 84 20.33 -5.98 -8.69
C GLY A 84 21.82 -6.05 -9.01
N PRO A 85 22.53 -4.91 -8.89
CA PRO A 85 23.94 -4.81 -9.21
C PRO A 85 24.88 -5.16 -8.04
N THR A 86 24.36 -5.36 -6.82
CA THR A 86 25.18 -5.50 -5.61
C THR A 86 25.71 -6.93 -5.45
N HIS A 87 26.43 -7.20 -4.36
CA HIS A 87 27.21 -8.44 -4.20
C HIS A 87 26.36 -9.59 -3.62
N ASP A 88 25.34 -9.22 -2.88
CA ASP A 88 24.21 -9.99 -2.38
C ASP A 88 23.19 -10.36 -3.49
N ASP A 89 23.15 -9.62 -4.60
CA ASP A 89 22.36 -10.00 -5.78
C ASP A 89 22.98 -11.20 -6.53
N ILE A 90 22.60 -12.41 -6.12
CA ILE A 90 23.15 -13.67 -6.63
C ILE A 90 22.13 -14.58 -7.33
N THR A 91 20.91 -14.12 -7.59
CA THR A 91 19.82 -14.95 -8.15
C THR A 91 20.19 -15.52 -9.53
N TYR A 92 20.75 -14.72 -10.43
CA TYR A 92 21.15 -15.21 -11.77
C TYR A 92 22.27 -16.24 -11.67
N GLN A 93 23.30 -15.97 -10.87
CA GLN A 93 24.46 -16.84 -10.66
C GLN A 93 24.03 -18.19 -10.08
N SER A 94 23.20 -18.15 -9.04
CA SER A 94 22.71 -19.34 -8.34
C SER A 94 21.82 -20.19 -9.24
N ILE A 95 20.89 -19.56 -9.99
CA ILE A 95 20.02 -20.29 -10.92
C ILE A 95 20.81 -20.84 -12.12
N ALA A 96 21.82 -20.12 -12.63
CA ALA A 96 22.71 -20.64 -13.66
C ALA A 96 23.42 -21.91 -13.19
N LYS A 97 23.98 -21.90 -11.98
CA LYS A 97 24.61 -23.07 -11.36
C LYS A 97 23.60 -24.19 -11.10
N ALA A 98 22.37 -23.87 -10.71
CA ALA A 98 21.29 -24.84 -10.51
C ALA A 98 21.01 -25.65 -11.78
N PHE A 99 21.03 -25.04 -12.96
CA PHE A 99 20.73 -25.70 -14.23
C PHE A 99 21.96 -25.97 -15.11
N ASN A 100 23.17 -25.80 -14.56
CA ASN A 100 24.44 -25.99 -15.28
C ASN A 100 24.51 -25.17 -16.59
N LEU A 101 24.12 -23.89 -16.50
CA LEU A 101 24.09 -22.96 -17.61
C LEU A 101 25.21 -21.91 -17.48
N PRO A 102 25.80 -21.44 -18.59
CA PRO A 102 26.67 -20.27 -18.57
C PRO A 102 25.85 -18.99 -18.35
N LEU A 103 26.48 -18.00 -17.69
CA LEU A 103 26.01 -16.62 -17.71
C LEU A 103 26.53 -15.94 -18.97
N LYS A 104 25.63 -15.31 -19.73
CA LYS A 104 25.98 -14.58 -20.95
C LYS A 104 25.37 -13.19 -20.94
N LEU A 105 26.16 -12.23 -21.42
CA LEU A 105 25.67 -10.89 -21.66
C LEU A 105 24.59 -10.92 -22.75
N HIS A 106 23.39 -10.44 -22.42
CA HIS A 106 22.28 -10.39 -23.37
C HIS A 106 22.27 -9.07 -24.15
N GLU A 107 22.55 -9.12 -25.45
CA GLU A 107 22.75 -7.92 -26.28
C GLU A 107 21.50 -7.03 -26.37
N GLU A 108 20.30 -7.59 -26.54
CA GLU A 108 19.09 -6.75 -26.59
C GLU A 108 18.81 -6.11 -25.22
N ALA A 109 19.10 -6.81 -24.12
CA ALA A 109 18.95 -6.26 -22.78
C ALA A 109 19.97 -5.14 -22.56
N TYR A 110 21.19 -5.28 -23.07
CA TYR A 110 22.21 -4.24 -23.09
C TYR A 110 21.76 -3.01 -23.86
N VAL A 111 21.27 -3.17 -25.09
CA VAL A 111 20.77 -2.07 -25.92
C VAL A 111 19.60 -1.35 -25.24
N ARG A 112 18.64 -2.11 -24.70
CA ARG A 112 17.50 -1.55 -23.95
C ARG A 112 17.97 -0.85 -22.67
N MET A 113 18.89 -1.45 -21.92
CA MET A 113 19.44 -0.84 -20.70
C MET A 113 20.16 0.46 -21.03
N LYS A 114 20.98 0.52 -22.10
CA LYS A 114 21.64 1.76 -22.56
C LYS A 114 20.63 2.82 -23.02
N LYS A 115 19.53 2.40 -23.66
CA LYS A 115 18.46 3.31 -24.13
C LYS A 115 17.62 3.88 -22.98
N PHE A 116 17.27 3.05 -22.00
CA PHE A 116 16.31 3.39 -20.94
C PHE A 116 16.97 3.81 -19.63
N SER A 117 18.26 3.50 -19.42
CA SER A 117 19.02 3.95 -18.25
C SER A 117 19.62 5.33 -18.50
N LYS A 118 19.29 6.30 -17.64
CA LYS A 118 19.99 7.58 -17.61
C LYS A 118 21.23 7.50 -16.69
N PRO A 119 22.28 8.29 -16.95
CA PRO A 119 23.39 8.47 -16.01
C PRO A 119 22.86 9.02 -14.69
N HIS A 120 23.29 8.43 -13.58
CA HIS A 120 22.87 8.85 -12.24
C HIS A 120 23.34 10.30 -11.96
N PRO A 121 22.59 11.15 -11.23
CA PRO A 121 22.95 12.56 -11.01
C PRO A 121 24.31 12.76 -10.33
N ASN A 122 24.66 11.84 -9.42
CA ASN A 122 25.96 11.83 -8.72
C ASN A 122 27.07 11.11 -9.52
N GLN A 123 26.76 10.58 -10.71
CA GLN A 123 27.72 10.05 -11.68
C GLN A 123 27.44 10.67 -13.07
N PRO A 124 27.53 12.01 -13.20
CA PRO A 124 27.20 12.70 -14.46
C PRO A 124 28.13 12.29 -15.61
N ASN A 125 29.30 11.72 -15.29
CA ASN A 125 30.30 11.24 -16.25
C ASN A 125 30.24 9.72 -16.48
N PHE A 126 29.15 9.03 -16.11
CA PHE A 126 29.03 7.60 -16.41
C PHE A 126 29.01 7.38 -17.93
N SER A 127 30.02 6.65 -18.43
CA SER A 127 30.14 6.27 -19.83
C SER A 127 29.85 4.78 -20.00
N TRP A 128 29.03 4.44 -20.99
CA TRP A 128 28.81 3.06 -21.42
C TRP A 128 29.98 2.49 -22.22
N ASP A 129 30.87 3.37 -22.70
CA ASP A 129 31.95 3.04 -23.62
C ASP A 129 33.31 2.92 -22.90
N GLU A 130 33.39 3.34 -21.63
CA GLU A 130 34.58 3.23 -20.77
C GLU A 130 34.44 2.13 -19.72
N ASP A 131 35.51 1.38 -19.48
CA ASP A 131 35.52 0.37 -18.42
C ASP A 131 35.52 1.03 -17.03
N SER A 132 34.50 0.72 -16.22
CA SER A 132 34.34 1.27 -14.86
C SER A 132 33.66 0.27 -13.94
N PRO A 133 33.88 0.35 -12.59
CA PRO A 133 33.17 -0.48 -11.63
C PRO A 133 31.64 -0.36 -11.76
N ALA A 134 31.14 0.86 -11.99
CA ALA A 134 29.72 1.11 -12.21
C ALA A 134 29.18 0.41 -13.47
N ARG A 135 29.96 0.41 -14.56
CA ARG A 135 29.61 -0.29 -15.79
C ARG A 135 29.57 -1.80 -15.54
N LYS A 136 30.59 -2.36 -14.90
CA LYS A 136 30.65 -3.79 -14.55
C LYS A 136 29.45 -4.21 -13.70
N ALA A 137 29.08 -3.41 -12.69
CA ALA A 137 27.93 -3.66 -11.85
C ALA A 137 26.60 -3.64 -12.64
N LYS A 138 26.43 -2.70 -13.58
CA LYS A 138 25.26 -2.68 -14.47
C LYS A 138 25.23 -3.87 -15.44
N LEU A 139 26.37 -4.26 -16.00
CA LEU A 139 26.45 -5.41 -16.91
C LEU A 139 26.05 -6.72 -16.22
N ARG A 140 26.37 -6.90 -14.93
CA ARG A 140 25.93 -8.07 -14.15
C ARG A 140 24.41 -8.28 -14.17
N MET A 141 23.62 -7.20 -14.24
CA MET A 141 22.15 -7.28 -14.26
C MET A 141 21.57 -7.81 -15.58
N ILE A 142 22.40 -7.92 -16.61
CA ILE A 142 22.04 -8.44 -17.95
C ILE A 142 22.93 -9.62 -18.38
N GLU A 143 23.74 -10.14 -17.47
CA GLU A 143 24.41 -11.43 -17.62
C GLU A 143 23.43 -12.52 -17.19
N LEU A 144 22.72 -13.08 -18.15
CA LEU A 144 21.59 -13.97 -17.91
C LEU A 144 22.01 -15.44 -18.08
N PRO A 145 21.46 -16.38 -17.27
CA PRO A 145 21.65 -17.80 -17.51
C PRO A 145 21.09 -18.16 -18.89
N THR A 146 21.92 -18.76 -19.75
CA THR A 146 21.56 -18.99 -21.16
C THR A 146 21.83 -20.43 -21.57
N ASP A 147 20.79 -21.13 -22.02
CA ASP A 147 20.92 -22.42 -22.68
C ASP A 147 21.14 -22.20 -24.18
N GLU A 148 22.37 -22.45 -24.64
CA GLU A 148 22.76 -22.27 -26.04
C GLU A 148 22.05 -23.23 -27.00
N SER A 149 21.49 -24.33 -26.49
CA SER A 149 20.77 -25.30 -27.31
C SER A 149 19.34 -24.85 -27.65
N ARG A 150 18.88 -23.75 -27.07
CA ARG A 150 17.49 -23.27 -27.15
C ARG A 150 17.39 -21.88 -27.77
N ASP A 151 16.24 -21.58 -28.36
CA ASP A 151 15.93 -20.26 -28.91
C ASP A 151 15.96 -19.20 -27.80
N ILE A 152 16.78 -18.16 -27.99
CA ILE A 152 16.96 -17.07 -27.03
C ILE A 152 15.65 -16.31 -26.76
N ASN A 153 14.78 -16.18 -27.77
CA ASN A 153 13.51 -15.46 -27.65
C ASN A 153 12.49 -16.18 -26.75
N LYS A 154 12.73 -17.47 -26.45
CA LYS A 154 11.92 -18.26 -25.51
C LYS A 154 12.51 -18.28 -24.10
N GLN A 155 13.72 -17.77 -23.93
CA GLN A 155 14.48 -17.75 -22.68
C GLN A 155 14.59 -16.33 -22.11
N VAL A 156 14.59 -15.30 -22.95
CA VAL A 156 14.66 -13.91 -22.51
C VAL A 156 13.47 -13.16 -23.07
N LEU A 157 12.54 -12.81 -22.20
CA LEU A 157 11.27 -12.22 -22.57
C LEU A 157 11.28 -10.74 -22.20
N PHE A 158 10.78 -9.90 -23.11
CA PHE A 158 10.50 -8.50 -22.84
C PHE A 158 8.98 -8.26 -22.86
N PRO A 159 8.26 -8.66 -21.80
CA PRO A 159 6.80 -8.58 -21.75
C PRO A 159 6.26 -7.15 -21.76
N VAL A 160 7.13 -6.16 -21.52
CA VAL A 160 6.78 -4.75 -21.41
C VAL A 160 7.76 -3.94 -22.26
N GLU A 161 7.25 -3.20 -23.25
CA GLU A 161 8.07 -2.53 -24.27
C GLU A 161 8.90 -1.35 -23.73
N ASP A 162 8.37 -0.64 -22.72
CA ASP A 162 9.01 0.54 -22.11
C ASP A 162 9.94 0.20 -20.92
N LEU A 163 10.21 -1.10 -20.69
CA LEU A 163 11.15 -1.57 -19.68
C LEU A 163 12.39 -2.21 -20.31
N TRP A 164 13.53 -1.99 -19.68
CA TRP A 164 14.78 -2.65 -20.07
C TRP A 164 14.98 -4.00 -19.39
N VAL A 165 14.40 -4.20 -18.21
CA VAL A 165 14.56 -5.42 -17.41
C VAL A 165 13.80 -6.56 -18.09
N PRO A 166 14.49 -7.63 -18.51
CA PRO A 166 13.83 -8.81 -19.08
C PRO A 166 13.25 -9.71 -17.98
N VAL A 167 12.39 -10.63 -18.40
CA VAL A 167 12.08 -11.85 -17.63
C VAL A 167 12.91 -12.99 -18.22
N ALA A 168 13.85 -13.53 -17.46
CA ALA A 168 14.61 -14.71 -17.86
C ALA A 168 13.83 -15.99 -17.50
N CYS A 169 13.51 -16.80 -18.52
CA CYS A 169 12.83 -18.09 -18.42
C CYS A 169 13.84 -19.25 -18.49
N ILE A 170 14.17 -19.81 -17.33
CA ILE A 170 15.13 -20.90 -17.18
C ILE A 170 14.40 -22.23 -17.05
N ASN A 171 14.96 -23.28 -17.65
CA ASN A 171 14.39 -24.64 -17.67
C ASN A 171 12.94 -24.72 -18.21
N GLY A 172 12.47 -23.67 -18.89
CA GLY A 172 11.14 -23.59 -19.50
C GLY A 172 9.97 -23.33 -18.54
N ASN A 173 10.24 -23.16 -17.24
CA ASN A 173 9.18 -22.86 -16.28
C ASN A 173 9.60 -21.93 -15.12
N VAL A 174 10.88 -21.61 -14.96
CA VAL A 174 11.38 -20.69 -13.92
C VAL A 174 11.51 -19.30 -14.52
N HIS A 175 10.70 -18.35 -14.04
CA HIS A 175 10.66 -16.97 -14.53
C HIS A 175 11.29 -16.06 -13.47
N ILE A 176 12.42 -15.46 -13.79
CA ILE A 176 13.17 -14.61 -12.87
C ILE A 176 12.66 -13.17 -12.99
N LEU A 177 12.13 -12.61 -11.91
CA LEU A 177 11.60 -11.25 -11.83
C LEU A 177 12.30 -10.42 -10.73
N PRO A 178 12.28 -9.07 -10.82
CA PRO A 178 12.83 -8.19 -9.80
C PRO A 178 12.10 -8.28 -8.45
N GLY A 179 12.79 -7.87 -7.38
CA GLY A 179 12.22 -7.71 -6.04
C GLY A 179 11.34 -6.46 -5.89
N VAL A 180 11.58 -5.42 -6.69
CA VAL A 180 10.84 -4.15 -6.62
C VAL A 180 9.37 -4.37 -7.01
N PRO A 181 8.38 -4.12 -6.11
CA PRO A 181 7.01 -4.55 -6.33
C PRO A 181 6.38 -4.05 -7.63
N ARG A 182 6.53 -2.76 -7.95
CA ARG A 182 5.94 -2.20 -9.18
C ARG A 182 6.53 -2.78 -10.46
N LEU A 183 7.82 -3.11 -10.46
CA LEU A 183 8.46 -3.76 -11.61
C LEU A 183 8.01 -5.21 -11.71
N PHE A 184 7.95 -5.91 -10.57
CA PHE A 184 7.43 -7.27 -10.49
C PHE A 184 5.99 -7.36 -11.04
N GLU A 185 5.09 -6.50 -10.57
CA GLU A 185 3.68 -6.45 -11.01
C GLU A 185 3.56 -6.20 -12.51
N LYS A 186 4.26 -5.18 -13.03
CA LYS A 186 4.25 -4.83 -14.46
C LYS A 186 4.75 -5.97 -15.34
N LEU A 187 5.88 -6.57 -14.99
CA LEU A 187 6.46 -7.67 -15.76
C LEU A 187 5.57 -8.90 -15.70
N LEU A 188 5.03 -9.24 -14.53
CA LEU A 188 4.14 -10.38 -14.36
C LEU A 188 2.85 -10.21 -15.15
N ASP A 189 2.21 -9.03 -15.11
CA ASP A 189 1.03 -8.74 -15.92
C ASP A 189 1.34 -8.76 -17.43
N GLY A 190 2.51 -8.26 -17.83
CA GLY A 190 2.98 -8.31 -19.21
C GLY A 190 3.21 -9.75 -19.73
N LEU A 191 3.45 -10.72 -18.85
CA LEU A 191 3.54 -12.14 -19.24
C LEU A 191 2.17 -12.74 -19.59
N LYS A 192 1.05 -12.12 -19.19
CA LYS A 192 -0.30 -12.67 -19.37
C LYS A 192 -0.59 -13.13 -20.82
N PRO A 193 -0.31 -12.35 -21.89
CA PRO A 193 -0.57 -12.79 -23.25
C PRO A 193 0.21 -14.05 -23.65
N LEU A 194 1.39 -14.27 -23.07
CA LEU A 194 2.22 -15.45 -23.31
C LEU A 194 1.74 -16.67 -22.52
N LEU A 195 1.11 -16.43 -21.36
CA LEU A 195 0.60 -17.48 -20.49
C LEU A 195 -0.80 -17.97 -20.91
N LEU A 196 -1.69 -17.08 -21.35
CA LEU A 196 -3.09 -17.41 -21.69
C LEU A 196 -3.25 -18.66 -22.59
N PRO A 197 -2.47 -18.84 -23.69
CA PRO A 197 -2.58 -20.02 -24.54
C PRO A 197 -2.18 -21.33 -23.85
N ARG A 198 -1.42 -21.24 -22.76
CA ARG A 198 -0.93 -22.39 -21.98
C ARG A 198 -1.84 -22.70 -20.78
N LEU A 199 -2.91 -21.94 -20.53
CA LEU A 199 -3.80 -22.20 -19.41
C LEU A 199 -4.83 -23.28 -19.75
N THR A 200 -5.40 -23.93 -18.72
CA THR A 200 -6.50 -24.89 -18.91
C THR A 200 -7.77 -24.27 -19.50
N ASP A 201 -7.93 -22.96 -19.29
CA ASP A 201 -9.04 -22.16 -19.79
C ASP A 201 -8.49 -20.94 -20.53
N PRO A 202 -8.27 -21.06 -21.86
CA PRO A 202 -7.67 -19.98 -22.66
C PRO A 202 -8.54 -18.72 -22.74
N ASP A 203 -9.86 -18.84 -22.50
CA ASP A 203 -10.80 -17.72 -22.47
C ASP A 203 -10.58 -16.82 -21.24
N GLY A 204 -9.80 -17.28 -20.26
CA GLY A 204 -9.41 -16.49 -19.09
C GLY A 204 -10.53 -16.22 -18.11
N LYS A 205 -11.53 -17.11 -18.00
CA LYS A 205 -12.63 -16.96 -17.02
C LYS A 205 -12.14 -17.15 -15.58
N GLY A 206 -11.03 -17.88 -15.41
CA GLY A 206 -10.25 -17.93 -14.18
C GLY A 206 -10.93 -18.74 -13.06
N ILE A 207 -10.62 -18.41 -11.81
CA ILE A 207 -11.32 -18.96 -10.64
C ILE A 207 -12.34 -17.93 -10.17
N HIS A 208 -13.58 -18.36 -9.97
CA HIS A 208 -14.64 -17.54 -9.42
C HIS A 208 -14.70 -17.68 -7.90
N ARG A 209 -15.05 -16.58 -7.22
CA ARG A 209 -15.29 -16.54 -5.79
C ARG A 209 -16.65 -15.93 -5.51
N ILE A 210 -17.47 -16.63 -4.75
CA ILE A 210 -18.72 -16.11 -4.19
C ILE A 210 -18.54 -15.92 -2.70
N LEU A 211 -18.99 -14.78 -2.18
CA LEU A 211 -18.95 -14.42 -0.77
C LEU A 211 -20.39 -14.37 -0.24
N ILE A 212 -20.64 -15.04 0.88
CA ILE A 212 -21.94 -15.06 1.56
C ILE A 212 -21.71 -14.64 3.01
N SER A 213 -22.28 -13.49 3.38
CA SER A 213 -22.23 -12.94 4.73
C SER A 213 -23.30 -13.58 5.59
N THR A 214 -22.94 -14.17 6.73
CA THR A 214 -23.85 -14.87 7.64
C THR A 214 -23.76 -14.30 9.06
N PRO A 215 -24.89 -14.15 9.79
CA PRO A 215 -24.88 -13.79 11.20
C PRO A 215 -24.50 -14.98 12.10
N GLN A 216 -24.48 -16.21 11.56
CA GLN A 216 -24.20 -17.41 12.33
C GLN A 216 -22.70 -17.52 12.66
N PRO A 217 -22.35 -17.90 13.90
CA PRO A 217 -20.96 -18.16 14.27
C PRO A 217 -20.43 -19.40 13.54
N GLU A 218 -19.11 -19.47 13.38
CA GLU A 218 -18.43 -20.56 12.66
C GLU A 218 -18.82 -21.95 13.18
N SER A 219 -18.98 -22.11 14.49
CA SER A 219 -19.37 -23.38 15.12
C SER A 219 -20.75 -23.88 14.70
N GLU A 220 -21.68 -22.98 14.33
CA GLU A 220 -23.03 -23.34 13.90
C GLU A 220 -23.08 -23.72 12.42
N VAL A 221 -22.31 -23.03 11.57
CA VAL A 221 -22.24 -23.34 10.14
C VAL A 221 -21.33 -24.52 9.81
N ALA A 222 -20.36 -24.85 10.69
CA ALA A 222 -19.34 -25.86 10.43
C ALA A 222 -19.88 -27.24 10.01
N PRO A 223 -20.93 -27.82 10.64
CA PRO A 223 -21.47 -29.11 10.21
C PRO A 223 -22.00 -29.07 8.78
N TYR A 224 -22.79 -28.05 8.45
CA TYR A 224 -23.32 -27.86 7.09
C TYR A 224 -22.21 -27.63 6.07
N LEU A 225 -21.23 -26.77 6.39
CA LEU A 225 -20.12 -26.49 5.48
C LEU A 225 -19.23 -27.71 5.26
N THR A 226 -19.11 -28.60 6.24
CA THR A 226 -18.38 -29.88 6.11
C THR A 226 -19.09 -30.82 5.13
N GLU A 227 -20.41 -30.96 5.26
CA GLU A 227 -21.20 -31.77 4.33
C GLU A 227 -21.17 -31.18 2.91
N LEU A 228 -21.35 -29.86 2.80
CA LEU A 228 -21.29 -29.14 1.53
C LEU A 228 -19.92 -29.34 0.88
N ALA A 229 -18.82 -29.16 1.62
CA ALA A 229 -17.45 -29.33 1.14
C ALA A 229 -17.24 -30.74 0.56
N ALA A 230 -17.63 -31.79 1.29
CA ALA A 230 -17.49 -33.17 0.81
C ALA A 230 -18.31 -33.43 -0.48
N ARG A 231 -19.48 -32.80 -0.60
CA ARG A 231 -20.37 -32.95 -1.77
C ARG A 231 -19.85 -32.21 -3.01
N VAL A 232 -19.22 -31.06 -2.83
CA VAL A 232 -18.79 -30.18 -3.94
C VAL A 232 -17.30 -30.33 -4.30
N GLU A 233 -16.50 -30.94 -3.43
CA GLU A 233 -15.08 -31.25 -3.66
C GLU A 233 -14.84 -32.04 -4.97
N PRO A 234 -15.63 -33.09 -5.31
CA PRO A 234 -15.45 -33.81 -6.57
C PRO A 234 -15.64 -32.94 -7.83
N LYS A 235 -16.33 -31.79 -7.69
CA LYS A 235 -16.52 -30.79 -8.74
C LYS A 235 -15.48 -29.67 -8.68
N GLY A 236 -14.47 -29.78 -7.81
CA GLY A 236 -13.37 -28.82 -7.68
C GLY A 236 -13.77 -27.52 -6.99
N VAL A 237 -14.87 -27.50 -6.25
CA VAL A 237 -15.29 -26.33 -5.46
C VAL A 237 -14.72 -26.43 -4.05
N LYS A 238 -14.10 -25.35 -3.58
CA LYS A 238 -13.64 -25.19 -2.20
C LYS A 238 -14.62 -24.35 -1.42
N VAL A 239 -14.96 -24.82 -0.23
CA VAL A 239 -15.83 -24.14 0.73
C VAL A 239 -14.97 -23.67 1.89
N GLY A 240 -15.15 -22.43 2.31
CA GLY A 240 -14.42 -21.84 3.44
C GLY A 240 -15.32 -20.95 4.29
N SER A 241 -14.92 -20.73 5.53
CA SER A 241 -15.56 -19.83 6.49
C SER A 241 -14.46 -19.00 7.14
N TYR A 242 -14.63 -17.69 7.18
CA TYR A 242 -13.63 -16.76 7.71
C TYR A 242 -14.28 -15.84 8.75
N PRO A 243 -14.24 -16.21 10.04
CA PRO A 243 -14.72 -15.33 11.11
C PRO A 243 -13.80 -14.12 11.20
N ARG A 244 -14.39 -12.94 11.39
CA ARG A 244 -13.64 -11.68 11.50
C ARG A 244 -13.70 -11.17 12.93
N TRP A 245 -12.52 -10.95 13.53
CA TRP A 245 -12.41 -10.53 14.92
C TRP A 245 -13.14 -9.21 15.16
N GLY A 246 -14.02 -9.16 16.17
CA GLY A 246 -14.82 -7.99 16.50
C GLY A 246 -15.98 -7.68 15.56
N LYS A 247 -16.28 -8.56 14.58
CA LYS A 247 -17.44 -8.44 13.69
C LYS A 247 -18.54 -9.43 14.09
N LYS A 248 -19.79 -8.99 13.95
CA LYS A 248 -20.98 -9.82 14.24
C LYS A 248 -21.28 -10.84 13.15
N ARG A 249 -20.68 -10.69 11.96
CA ARG A 249 -20.98 -11.53 10.79
C ARG A 249 -19.73 -12.26 10.32
N ASN A 250 -19.90 -13.55 10.08
CA ASN A 250 -18.92 -14.43 9.46
C ASN A 250 -19.09 -14.39 7.92
N THR A 251 -18.06 -14.78 7.18
CA THR A 251 -18.10 -14.83 5.72
C THR A 251 -17.79 -16.23 5.22
N VAL A 252 -18.77 -16.81 4.53
CA VAL A 252 -18.63 -18.08 3.82
C VAL A 252 -18.18 -17.81 2.38
N THR A 253 -17.21 -18.59 1.91
CA THR A 253 -16.67 -18.45 0.55
C THR A 253 -16.85 -19.74 -0.24
N LEU A 254 -17.34 -19.63 -1.46
CA LEU A 254 -17.34 -20.70 -2.46
C LEU A 254 -16.36 -20.32 -3.56
N VAL A 255 -15.40 -21.21 -3.85
CA VAL A 255 -14.33 -20.95 -4.82
C VAL A 255 -14.23 -22.11 -5.81
N GLY A 256 -14.34 -21.84 -7.11
CA GLY A 256 -14.31 -22.88 -8.15
C GLY A 256 -14.19 -22.31 -9.56
N LYS A 257 -14.01 -23.20 -10.55
CA LYS A 257 -13.88 -22.81 -11.98
C LYS A 257 -15.22 -22.72 -12.70
N ASP A 258 -16.22 -23.51 -12.28
CA ASP A 258 -17.54 -23.55 -12.90
C ASP A 258 -18.46 -22.50 -12.26
N GLN A 259 -18.62 -21.37 -12.94
CA GLN A 259 -19.45 -20.27 -12.46
C GLN A 259 -20.92 -20.69 -12.34
N GLU A 260 -21.48 -21.40 -13.33
CA GLU A 260 -22.90 -21.79 -13.31
C GLU A 260 -23.18 -22.75 -12.16
N PHE A 261 -22.27 -23.69 -11.91
CA PHE A 261 -22.39 -24.59 -10.77
C PHE A 261 -22.26 -23.85 -9.44
N LEU A 262 -21.32 -22.91 -9.30
CA LEU A 262 -21.22 -22.08 -8.09
C LEU A 262 -22.50 -21.27 -7.85
N GLU A 263 -23.06 -20.66 -8.89
CA GLU A 263 -24.33 -19.91 -8.81
C GLU A 263 -25.50 -20.81 -8.39
N SER A 264 -25.53 -22.06 -8.84
CA SER A 264 -26.56 -23.04 -8.44
C SER A 264 -26.56 -23.35 -6.93
N LEU A 265 -25.41 -23.19 -6.26
CA LEU A 265 -25.27 -23.45 -4.83
C LEU A 265 -25.71 -22.27 -3.96
N VAL A 266 -25.75 -21.04 -4.51
CA VAL A 266 -25.94 -19.81 -3.73
C VAL A 266 -27.23 -19.84 -2.90
N ALA A 267 -28.36 -20.13 -3.53
CA ALA A 267 -29.66 -20.12 -2.86
C ALA A 267 -29.75 -21.16 -1.72
N GLU A 268 -29.07 -22.30 -1.88
CA GLU A 268 -28.98 -23.33 -0.84
C GLU A 268 -28.11 -22.84 0.32
N VAL A 269 -26.93 -22.29 0.03
CA VAL A 269 -26.00 -21.83 1.06
C VAL A 269 -26.61 -20.66 1.83
N GLU A 270 -27.16 -19.64 1.16
CA GLU A 270 -27.85 -18.52 1.80
C GLU A 270 -28.93 -18.98 2.78
N LYS A 271 -29.73 -19.98 2.39
CA LYS A 271 -30.77 -20.53 3.25
C LYS A 271 -30.22 -21.27 4.47
N ASN A 272 -29.19 -22.11 4.29
CA ASN A 272 -28.65 -22.94 5.37
C ASN A 272 -27.81 -22.15 6.38
N VAL A 273 -27.15 -21.08 5.93
CA VAL A 273 -26.36 -20.21 6.81
C VAL A 273 -27.09 -18.94 7.25
N ASP A 274 -28.38 -18.78 6.93
CA ASP A 274 -29.15 -17.53 7.15
C ASP A 274 -28.38 -16.29 6.63
N GLY A 275 -27.77 -16.45 5.46
CA GLY A 275 -26.80 -15.50 4.90
C GLY A 275 -27.31 -14.75 3.69
N ARG A 276 -26.50 -13.80 3.23
CA ARG A 276 -26.74 -12.98 2.04
C ARG A 276 -25.47 -12.86 1.23
N ARG A 277 -25.58 -12.96 -0.10
CA ARG A 277 -24.47 -12.68 -1.01
C ARG A 277 -23.96 -11.26 -0.87
N VAL A 278 -22.65 -11.11 -0.77
CA VAL A 278 -21.94 -9.83 -0.75
C VAL A 278 -20.90 -9.75 -1.87
N SER A 279 -20.60 -8.54 -2.31
CA SER A 279 -19.57 -8.27 -3.31
C SER A 279 -18.17 -8.20 -2.71
N VAL A 280 -18.09 -7.72 -1.46
CA VAL A 280 -16.85 -7.57 -0.69
C VAL A 280 -17.09 -8.04 0.74
N GLU A 281 -16.07 -8.63 1.37
CA GLU A 281 -16.17 -9.02 2.78
C GLU A 281 -16.47 -7.81 3.67
N GLY A 282 -17.52 -7.91 4.48
CA GLY A 282 -17.93 -6.85 5.40
C GLY A 282 -18.86 -5.78 4.83
N GLU A 283 -19.36 -5.95 3.61
CA GLU A 283 -20.40 -5.07 3.02
C GLU A 283 -21.63 -4.93 3.93
N ASP A 284 -22.03 -6.03 4.58
CA ASP A 284 -23.21 -6.10 5.47
C ASP A 284 -22.86 -5.99 6.97
N ASP A 285 -21.61 -5.65 7.32
CA ASP A 285 -21.28 -5.43 8.73
C ASP A 285 -22.00 -4.18 9.25
N GLU A 286 -22.80 -4.34 10.31
CA GLU A 286 -23.19 -3.19 11.12
C GLU A 286 -21.91 -2.46 11.56
N GLN A 287 -21.85 -1.14 11.31
CA GLN A 287 -20.78 -0.32 11.86
C GLN A 287 -20.84 -0.42 13.38
N VAL A 288 -19.96 -1.23 13.96
CA VAL A 288 -19.82 -1.38 15.40
C VAL A 288 -19.46 -0.01 15.97
N GLN A 289 -20.39 0.63 16.67
CA GLN A 289 -20.05 1.70 17.61
C GLN A 289 -19.15 1.08 18.68
N GLU A 290 -17.90 1.53 18.78
CA GLU A 290 -16.95 1.17 19.86
C GLU A 290 -17.41 1.73 21.22
N LYS A 291 -18.61 1.37 21.69
CA LYS A 291 -19.07 1.69 23.04
C LYS A 291 -18.73 0.60 24.06
N ASP A 292 -18.48 -0.64 23.64
CA ASP A 292 -18.32 -1.77 24.57
C ASP A 292 -16.88 -2.21 24.87
N LEU A 293 -15.87 -1.72 24.12
CA LEU A 293 -14.46 -2.04 24.41
C LEU A 293 -13.84 -1.12 25.48
N SER A 294 -14.36 0.09 25.64
CA SER A 294 -13.88 1.03 26.67
C SER A 294 -14.40 0.70 28.07
N LEU A 295 -15.63 0.18 28.20
CA LEU A 295 -16.22 -0.14 29.50
C LEU A 295 -15.64 -1.41 30.16
N ARG A 296 -15.18 -2.40 29.39
CA ARG A 296 -14.51 -3.58 29.95
C ARG A 296 -13.06 -3.30 30.34
N THR A 297 -12.37 -2.45 29.58
CA THR A 297 -10.98 -2.03 29.88
C THR A 297 -10.95 -1.04 31.05
N LEU A 298 -11.92 -0.14 31.16
CA LEU A 298 -12.05 0.73 32.35
C LEU A 298 -12.42 -0.04 33.62
N ASN A 299 -13.23 -1.10 33.56
CA ASN A 299 -13.57 -1.88 34.76
C ASN A 299 -12.44 -2.80 35.25
N CYS A 300 -11.50 -3.20 34.38
CA CYS A 300 -10.26 -3.85 34.83
C CYS A 300 -9.29 -2.84 35.45
N CYS A 301 -9.16 -1.64 34.89
CA CYS A 301 -8.27 -0.61 35.43
C CYS A 301 -8.79 0.04 36.71
N LEU A 302 -10.10 0.24 36.89
CA LEU A 302 -10.64 0.86 38.10
C LEU A 302 -10.64 -0.06 39.33
N LYS A 303 -10.58 -1.38 39.17
CA LYS A 303 -10.36 -2.30 40.31
C LYS A 303 -8.90 -2.37 40.75
N ALA A 304 -7.94 -1.99 39.89
CA ALA A 304 -6.52 -2.01 40.22
C ALA A 304 -6.03 -0.73 40.92
N VAL A 305 -6.81 0.36 40.95
CA VAL A 305 -6.39 1.65 41.51
C VAL A 305 -6.88 1.88 42.96
N PHE A 306 -7.71 0.99 43.52
CA PHE A 306 -8.18 1.08 44.92
C PHE A 306 -7.55 0.07 45.89
N ILE A 307 -6.46 -0.60 45.51
CA ILE A 307 -5.68 -1.46 46.42
C ILE A 307 -4.19 -1.08 46.29
N ALA A 308 -3.84 0.15 46.66
CA ALA A 308 -2.44 0.56 46.80
C ALA A 308 -2.28 1.78 47.72
N LYS A 309 -2.89 1.74 48.91
CA LYS A 309 -2.51 2.60 50.05
C LYS A 309 -2.83 1.89 51.35
N ASP A 310 -1.93 1.01 51.78
CA ASP A 310 -1.62 0.83 53.20
C ASP A 310 -0.34 -0.03 53.32
N PRO A 311 0.77 0.50 53.86
CA PRO A 311 1.97 -0.27 54.11
C PRO A 311 2.11 -0.57 55.61
N GLU A 312 1.37 -1.55 56.14
CA GLU A 312 1.71 -2.17 57.43
C GLU A 312 1.33 -3.67 57.50
N MET A 313 2.32 -4.47 57.89
CA MET A 313 2.26 -5.88 58.35
C MET A 313 1.75 -6.93 57.32
N GLY A 314 2.37 -8.09 57.10
CA GLY A 314 3.14 -8.96 57.97
C GLY A 314 2.52 -10.37 57.90
N LYS A 315 3.21 -11.29 57.18
CA LYS A 315 3.07 -12.76 57.18
C LYS A 315 1.66 -13.38 57.05
N MET A 316 1.41 -14.15 55.98
CA MET A 316 0.65 -15.41 56.11
C MET A 316 0.80 -16.35 54.90
N GLN A 317 0.85 -17.65 55.22
CA GLN A 317 1.07 -18.81 54.35
C GLN A 317 -0.08 -19.07 53.37
N ALA A 318 0.24 -19.72 52.24
CA ALA A 318 -0.72 -20.24 51.27
C ALA A 318 -1.42 -21.52 51.78
N PRO A 319 -2.74 -21.69 51.55
CA PRO A 319 -3.40 -22.98 51.67
C PRO A 319 -3.56 -23.69 50.30
N PRO A 320 -3.68 -25.04 50.28
CA PRO A 320 -3.71 -25.87 49.06
C PRO A 320 -5.12 -25.94 48.43
N PRO A 321 -5.27 -26.51 47.21
CA PRO A 321 -6.52 -26.46 46.47
C PRO A 321 -7.50 -27.54 46.96
N THR A 322 -8.77 -27.18 47.12
CA THR A 322 -9.87 -28.13 47.30
C THR A 322 -10.82 -28.05 46.10
N THR A 323 -10.92 -29.18 45.43
CA THR A 323 -12.02 -29.60 44.55
C THR A 323 -13.34 -29.59 45.31
N GLU A 324 -14.41 -29.04 44.73
CA GLU A 324 -15.75 -29.65 44.81
C GLU A 324 -16.76 -29.00 43.84
N SER A 325 -17.68 -29.86 43.44
CA SER A 325 -18.69 -29.80 42.39
C SER A 325 -20.02 -29.16 42.85
N TYR A 326 -21.05 -29.32 42.00
CA TYR A 326 -22.47 -29.00 42.18
C TYR A 326 -22.85 -27.55 41.83
N GLY A 327 -23.94 -27.25 41.13
CA GLY A 327 -25.11 -28.03 40.74
C GLY A 327 -26.21 -27.02 40.37
N VAL A 328 -27.04 -27.38 39.40
CA VAL A 328 -28.22 -26.62 38.97
C VAL A 328 -29.24 -26.50 40.12
N PRO A 329 -29.99 -25.39 40.20
CA PRO A 329 -31.43 -25.60 40.37
C PRO A 329 -32.32 -24.69 39.50
N SER A 330 -33.45 -25.29 39.15
CA SER A 330 -34.58 -24.81 38.39
C SER A 330 -35.60 -24.05 39.25
N SER A 331 -36.32 -23.14 38.57
CA SER A 331 -37.72 -22.69 38.77
C SER A 331 -38.14 -21.96 40.06
N ILE A 332 -38.77 -20.79 39.91
CA ILE A 332 -40.06 -20.38 40.51
C ILE A 332 -40.64 -19.17 39.74
N ASN A 333 -41.96 -19.09 39.77
CA ASN A 333 -42.89 -18.48 38.83
C ASN A 333 -43.52 -17.17 39.38
N SER A 334 -44.08 -16.34 38.49
CA SER A 334 -45.10 -15.28 38.74
C SER A 334 -44.63 -14.02 39.50
N LYS A 335 -44.97 -12.77 39.15
CA LYS A 335 -46.29 -12.21 38.79
C LYS A 335 -46.15 -10.77 38.25
N ARG A 336 -47.20 -10.34 37.54
CA ARG A 336 -47.46 -9.04 36.92
C ARG A 336 -47.35 -7.84 37.87
N GLY A 337 -46.92 -6.70 37.34
CA GLY A 337 -47.05 -5.37 37.94
C GLY A 337 -46.94 -4.28 36.87
N THR A 338 -48.09 -3.86 36.35
CA THR A 338 -48.29 -2.66 35.53
C THR A 338 -47.84 -1.40 36.27
N ASN A 339 -47.16 -0.48 35.60
CA ASN A 339 -47.32 0.96 35.81
C ASN A 339 -46.81 1.73 34.60
N ALA A 340 -47.77 2.24 33.82
CA ALA A 340 -47.58 3.36 32.92
C ALA A 340 -47.46 4.63 33.76
N PHE A 341 -46.38 5.41 33.56
CA PHE A 341 -46.31 6.79 34.03
C PHE A 341 -45.68 7.67 32.95
N ALA A 342 -46.54 8.53 32.41
CA ALA A 342 -46.32 9.89 31.95
C ALA A 342 -45.18 10.19 30.94
N LEU A 343 -45.59 10.25 29.66
CA LEU A 343 -45.08 11.22 28.70
C LEU A 343 -45.54 12.62 29.12
N GLN A 344 -44.62 13.51 29.50
CA GLN A 344 -44.69 14.96 29.25
C GLN A 344 -43.42 15.67 29.77
N SER A 345 -42.54 16.05 28.85
CA SER A 345 -42.05 17.43 28.67
C SER A 345 -40.80 17.41 27.77
N LEU A 346 -41.02 17.79 26.51
CA LEU A 346 -40.00 18.09 25.53
C LEU A 346 -39.13 19.27 26.02
N THR A 347 -37.81 19.07 26.06
CA THR A 347 -36.84 20.16 25.93
C THR A 347 -35.89 19.83 24.76
N PRO A 348 -35.60 20.78 23.86
CA PRO A 348 -34.88 20.48 22.63
C PRO A 348 -33.37 20.61 22.86
N ARG A 349 -32.71 19.57 23.38
CA ARG A 349 -31.25 19.49 23.39
C ARG A 349 -30.75 18.06 23.26
N CYS A 350 -31.02 17.42 22.12
CA CYS A 350 -30.23 16.27 21.65
C CYS A 350 -30.46 16.02 20.14
N THR A 351 -30.42 17.07 19.33
CA THR A 351 -30.39 16.94 17.85
C THR A 351 -28.97 16.77 17.29
N SER A 352 -27.96 16.51 18.13
CA SER A 352 -26.56 16.35 17.69
C SER A 352 -26.05 14.91 17.65
N HIS A 353 -26.83 13.91 18.10
CA HIS A 353 -26.33 12.53 18.22
C HIS A 353 -26.55 11.64 16.98
N LEU A 354 -27.09 12.20 15.89
CA LEU A 354 -27.39 11.47 14.64
C LEU A 354 -26.35 11.72 13.51
N ARG A 355 -25.10 12.10 13.84
CA ARG A 355 -24.06 12.48 12.85
C ARG A 355 -22.77 11.66 12.86
N PHE A 356 -22.68 10.57 13.61
CA PHE A 356 -21.43 9.84 13.79
C PHE A 356 -21.51 8.40 13.25
N MET A 357 -21.49 8.29 11.92
CA MET A 357 -21.12 7.08 11.18
C MET A 357 -20.15 7.50 10.06
N ARG A 358 -18.93 7.92 10.44
CA ARG A 358 -17.87 8.20 9.45
C ARG A 358 -17.04 6.93 9.30
N PHE A 359 -17.09 6.37 8.09
CA PHE A 359 -16.07 5.47 7.57
C PHE A 359 -14.68 5.99 7.96
N LEU A 360 -13.77 5.08 8.33
CA LEU A 360 -12.37 5.40 8.57
C LEU A 360 -11.83 6.10 7.33
N ARG A 361 -11.62 7.42 7.41
CA ARG A 361 -11.25 8.21 6.24
C ARG A 361 -9.76 8.01 5.97
N GLU A 362 -9.47 7.48 4.79
CA GLU A 362 -8.12 7.41 4.24
C GLU A 362 -7.71 8.79 3.70
N TYR A 363 -6.49 9.21 4.01
CA TYR A 363 -5.88 10.46 3.55
C TYR A 363 -4.60 10.13 2.81
N LYS A 364 -4.57 10.42 1.51
CA LYS A 364 -3.40 10.18 0.64
C LYS A 364 -2.44 11.36 0.73
N LEU A 365 -1.39 11.20 1.53
CA LEU A 365 -0.36 12.22 1.75
C LEU A 365 0.84 11.92 0.86
N VAL A 366 1.46 12.94 0.28
CA VAL A 366 2.66 12.78 -0.55
C VAL A 366 3.78 13.65 0.01
N VAL A 367 4.94 13.06 0.26
CA VAL A 367 6.13 13.76 0.76
C VAL A 367 7.06 14.04 -0.42
N VAL A 368 7.30 15.32 -0.72
CA VAL A 368 8.05 15.77 -1.91
C VAL A 368 9.19 16.71 -1.49
N GLY A 369 10.32 16.65 -2.19
CA GLY A 369 11.50 17.48 -1.90
C GLY A 369 12.78 16.89 -2.46
N GLY A 370 13.87 17.67 -2.41
CA GLY A 370 15.16 17.28 -2.99
C GLY A 370 15.78 15.99 -2.41
N GLY A 371 16.85 15.51 -3.06
CA GLY A 371 17.63 14.35 -2.62
C GLY A 371 18.23 14.57 -1.23
N GLY A 372 18.21 13.54 -0.37
CA GLY A 372 18.91 13.59 0.92
C GLY A 372 18.35 14.56 1.98
N VAL A 373 17.18 15.16 1.75
CA VAL A 373 16.54 16.07 2.73
C VAL A 373 15.92 15.34 3.92
N GLY A 374 15.76 14.02 3.85
CA GLY A 374 15.23 13.17 4.93
C GLY A 374 13.73 12.93 4.88
N LYS A 375 13.14 12.83 3.68
CA LYS A 375 11.72 12.47 3.48
C LYS A 375 11.40 11.10 4.05
N SER A 376 12.17 10.09 3.65
CA SER A 376 12.09 8.72 4.12
C SER A 376 12.30 8.63 5.63
N CYS A 377 13.28 9.36 6.16
CA CYS A 377 13.51 9.43 7.60
C CYS A 377 12.29 9.99 8.36
N LEU A 378 11.63 11.02 7.84
CA LEU A 378 10.41 11.58 8.46
C LEU A 378 9.25 10.58 8.40
N THR A 379 9.06 9.93 7.26
CA THR A 379 7.99 8.94 7.05
C THR A 379 8.20 7.72 7.95
N ILE A 380 9.38 7.12 7.93
CA ILE A 380 9.74 5.97 8.77
C ILE A 380 9.63 6.33 10.26
N GLN A 381 10.11 7.51 10.67
CA GLN A 381 10.02 7.95 12.06
C GLN A 381 8.56 8.13 12.51
N LEU A 382 7.67 8.59 11.61
CA LEU A 382 6.24 8.62 11.89
C LEU A 382 5.69 7.21 12.13
N ILE A 383 6.03 6.23 11.30
CA ILE A 383 5.39 4.90 11.32
C ILE A 383 5.97 4.00 12.39
N GLN A 384 7.29 3.83 12.39
CA GLN A 384 8.00 2.83 13.18
C GLN A 384 8.52 3.41 14.51
N SER A 385 8.44 4.73 14.73
CA SER A 385 9.04 5.39 15.90
C SER A 385 10.53 5.07 16.08
N HIS A 386 11.21 4.76 14.98
CA HIS A 386 12.62 4.40 14.94
C HIS A 386 13.34 5.24 13.88
N PHE A 387 14.56 5.68 14.21
CA PHE A 387 15.42 6.42 13.30
C PHE A 387 16.57 5.53 12.87
N VAL A 388 16.75 5.36 11.57
CA VAL A 388 17.84 4.58 10.96
C VAL A 388 18.87 5.58 10.44
N ASP A 389 20.10 5.50 10.98
CA ASP A 389 21.23 6.35 10.57
C ASP A 389 21.79 5.95 9.18
N GLU A 390 21.51 4.72 8.71
CA GLU A 390 21.96 4.23 7.39
C GLU A 390 21.05 4.74 6.27
N TYR A 391 21.66 5.43 5.30
CA TYR A 391 20.97 6.05 4.17
C TYR A 391 20.78 5.06 3.02
N ASP A 392 19.54 4.60 2.83
CA ASP A 392 19.10 3.80 1.68
C ASP A 392 18.35 4.72 0.68
N PRO A 393 18.83 4.91 -0.56
CA PRO A 393 18.17 5.77 -1.53
C PRO A 393 16.79 5.22 -1.94
N THR A 394 15.71 5.80 -1.40
CA THR A 394 14.33 5.41 -1.72
C THR A 394 13.97 5.68 -3.18
N ILE A 395 13.26 4.73 -3.81
CA ILE A 395 12.67 4.86 -5.16
C ILE A 395 11.25 5.44 -5.03
N GLU A 396 10.33 4.70 -4.42
CA GLU A 396 8.98 5.15 -4.07
C GLU A 396 8.32 4.12 -3.15
N ASP A 397 8.02 4.50 -1.91
CA ASP A 397 7.43 3.63 -0.90
C ASP A 397 6.09 4.20 -0.41
N SER A 398 5.08 3.33 -0.25
CA SER A 398 3.80 3.70 0.36
C SER A 398 3.70 3.06 1.74
N TYR A 399 3.35 3.90 2.71
CA TYR A 399 3.25 3.51 4.09
C TYR A 399 1.89 3.88 4.67
N ARG A 400 1.33 2.98 5.48
CA ARG A 400 0.00 3.17 6.07
C ARG A 400 0.07 3.22 7.59
N LYS A 401 -0.51 4.27 8.18
CA LYS A 401 -0.60 4.44 9.64
C LYS A 401 -1.99 4.89 10.05
N GLN A 402 -2.63 4.11 10.92
CA GLN A 402 -3.85 4.56 11.60
C GLN A 402 -3.48 5.41 12.82
N CYS A 403 -4.05 6.60 12.93
CA CYS A 403 -3.84 7.49 14.07
C CYS A 403 -5.10 8.30 14.39
N VAL A 404 -5.13 8.92 15.58
CA VAL A 404 -6.23 9.79 16.00
C VAL A 404 -5.76 11.23 15.88
N ILE A 405 -6.43 12.02 15.03
CA ILE A 405 -6.13 13.43 14.78
C ILE A 405 -7.37 14.24 15.13
N ASP A 406 -7.27 15.10 16.15
CA ASP A 406 -8.37 15.93 16.67
C ASP A 406 -9.61 15.11 17.00
N GLU A 407 -9.43 14.01 17.76
CA GLU A 407 -10.49 13.08 18.18
C GLU A 407 -11.17 12.29 17.04
N GLU A 408 -10.73 12.49 15.79
CA GLU A 408 -11.17 11.71 14.64
C GLU A 408 -10.10 10.70 14.22
N VAL A 409 -10.48 9.43 14.12
CA VAL A 409 -9.59 8.39 13.58
C VAL A 409 -9.35 8.63 12.09
N ALA A 410 -8.08 8.66 11.68
CA ALA A 410 -7.62 8.87 10.33
C ALA A 410 -6.67 7.74 9.91
N LEU A 411 -6.82 7.25 8.69
CA LEU A 411 -5.84 6.37 8.05
C LEU A 411 -4.97 7.20 7.13
N LEU A 412 -3.69 7.30 7.45
CA LEU A 412 -2.72 8.00 6.61
C LEU A 412 -2.13 7.00 5.62
N ASP A 413 -2.25 7.26 4.32
CA ASP A 413 -1.53 6.58 3.25
C ASP A 413 -0.46 7.56 2.76
N VAL A 414 0.76 7.40 3.26
CA VAL A 414 1.90 8.29 3.02
C VAL A 414 2.75 7.72 1.90
N LEU A 415 2.83 8.45 0.81
CA LEU A 415 3.73 8.16 -0.29
C LEU A 415 5.05 8.92 -0.10
N ASP A 416 6.13 8.18 0.12
CA ASP A 416 7.50 8.70 0.17
C ASP A 416 8.11 8.65 -1.23
N THR A 417 8.47 9.82 -1.78
CA THR A 417 9.04 9.91 -3.13
C THR A 417 10.58 9.91 -3.09
N ALA A 418 11.23 9.34 -4.09
CA ALA A 418 12.66 9.58 -4.31
C ALA A 418 12.94 11.09 -4.42
N GLY A 419 14.02 11.58 -3.80
CA GLY A 419 14.46 12.98 -3.99
C GLY A 419 15.26 13.24 -5.27
N GLN A 420 15.45 12.22 -6.12
CA GLN A 420 16.07 12.35 -7.43
C GLN A 420 15.02 12.07 -8.49
N GLU A 421 14.32 13.12 -8.91
CA GLU A 421 13.16 12.97 -9.79
C GLU A 421 13.56 13.10 -11.27
N GLU A 422 14.02 11.99 -11.88
CA GLU A 422 14.48 11.93 -13.29
C GLU A 422 13.40 11.55 -14.33
N TYR A 423 12.14 11.35 -13.91
CA TYR A 423 11.03 10.90 -14.78
C TYR A 423 9.76 11.76 -14.60
N SER A 424 9.47 12.64 -15.56
CA SER A 424 8.32 13.54 -15.55
C SER A 424 6.95 12.84 -15.59
N ALA A 425 6.88 11.63 -16.16
CA ALA A 425 5.61 10.89 -16.33
C ALA A 425 5.08 10.28 -15.02
N MET A 426 5.97 9.79 -14.13
CA MET A 426 5.56 9.25 -12.83
C MET A 426 5.19 10.36 -11.84
N ARG A 427 5.80 11.54 -11.98
CA ARG A 427 5.52 12.74 -11.19
C ARG A 427 4.06 13.18 -11.27
N GLU A 428 3.47 13.15 -12.46
CA GLU A 428 2.07 13.55 -12.64
C GLU A 428 1.09 12.61 -11.92
N GLN A 429 1.41 11.32 -11.78
CA GLN A 429 0.48 10.34 -11.22
C GLN A 429 0.24 10.59 -9.72
N TYR A 430 1.29 10.70 -8.91
CA TYR A 430 1.12 10.96 -7.48
C TYR A 430 0.66 12.39 -7.19
N MET A 431 1.05 13.36 -8.03
CA MET A 431 0.52 14.73 -7.94
C MET A 431 -0.99 14.76 -8.24
N ARG A 432 -1.47 13.90 -9.15
CA ARG A 432 -2.90 13.80 -9.45
C ARG A 432 -3.68 13.14 -8.32
N THR A 433 -3.18 12.06 -7.73
CA THR A 433 -3.91 11.27 -6.72
C THR A 433 -3.76 11.75 -5.28
N GLY A 434 -2.72 12.52 -4.95
CA GLY A 434 -2.48 13.00 -3.58
C GLY A 434 -3.54 13.98 -3.08
N GLU A 435 -4.02 13.82 -1.85
CA GLU A 435 -4.97 14.73 -1.20
C GLU A 435 -4.29 15.89 -0.47
N GLY A 436 -3.02 15.73 -0.07
CA GLY A 436 -2.20 16.80 0.47
C GLY A 436 -0.70 16.50 0.37
N PHE A 437 0.10 17.56 0.37
CA PHE A 437 1.53 17.48 0.08
C PHE A 437 2.38 18.08 1.20
N LEU A 438 3.43 17.37 1.60
CA LEU A 438 4.48 17.88 2.47
C LEU A 438 5.70 18.22 1.62
N LEU A 439 6.05 19.50 1.56
CA LEU A 439 7.23 19.99 0.85
C LEU A 439 8.42 20.07 1.81
N VAL A 440 9.33 19.10 1.72
CA VAL A 440 10.43 18.93 2.68
C VAL A 440 11.74 19.44 2.09
N TYR A 441 12.42 20.33 2.82
CA TYR A 441 13.80 20.73 2.54
C TYR A 441 14.68 20.49 3.77
N SER A 442 16.01 20.53 3.58
CA SER A 442 16.97 20.44 4.69
C SER A 442 17.41 21.84 5.10
N ILE A 443 17.34 22.20 6.39
CA ILE A 443 17.83 23.51 6.85
C ILE A 443 19.34 23.72 6.61
N THR A 444 20.07 22.62 6.41
CA THR A 444 21.51 22.59 6.11
C THR A 444 21.84 22.73 4.62
N SER A 445 20.84 22.82 3.73
CA SER A 445 21.07 22.94 2.29
C SER A 445 20.15 24.00 1.68
N ARG A 446 20.72 25.17 1.34
CA ARG A 446 19.97 26.24 0.67
C ARG A 446 19.41 25.82 -0.69
N GLN A 447 20.15 25.00 -1.45
CA GLN A 447 19.67 24.46 -2.72
C GLN A 447 18.34 23.71 -2.56
N SER A 448 18.23 22.85 -1.53
CA SER A 448 16.99 22.11 -1.28
C SER A 448 15.79 23.00 -0.94
N PHE A 449 16.04 24.20 -0.39
CA PHE A 449 15.01 25.19 -0.09
C PHE A 449 14.54 25.93 -1.34
N GLU A 450 15.45 26.28 -2.25
CA GLU A 450 15.11 26.94 -3.52
C GLU A 450 14.27 26.03 -4.44
N GLU A 451 14.51 24.72 -4.41
CA GLU A 451 13.74 23.73 -5.18
C GLU A 451 12.26 23.65 -4.77
N ILE A 452 11.91 24.01 -3.53
CA ILE A 452 10.53 23.93 -3.01
C ILE A 452 9.54 24.72 -3.87
N MET A 453 9.96 25.88 -4.38
CA MET A 453 9.12 26.71 -5.24
C MET A 453 8.72 26.00 -6.54
N THR A 454 9.64 25.21 -7.11
CA THR A 454 9.38 24.44 -8.33
C THR A 454 8.38 23.31 -8.06
N PHE A 455 8.52 22.60 -6.94
CA PHE A 455 7.57 21.54 -6.56
C PHE A 455 6.17 22.09 -6.31
N GLN A 456 6.05 23.23 -5.63
CA GLN A 456 4.77 23.89 -5.38
C GLN A 456 4.05 24.25 -6.69
N GLN A 457 4.75 24.86 -7.64
CA GLN A 457 4.17 25.28 -8.92
C GLN A 457 3.69 24.08 -9.74
N GLN A 458 4.45 22.98 -9.71
CA GLN A 458 4.07 21.74 -10.40
C GLN A 458 2.82 21.11 -9.80
N ILE A 459 2.70 21.08 -8.47
CA ILE A 459 1.50 20.55 -7.79
C ILE A 459 0.27 21.37 -8.19
N LEU A 460 0.34 22.70 -8.11
CA LEU A 460 -0.79 23.56 -8.49
C LEU A 460 -1.18 23.38 -9.97
N ARG A 461 -0.19 23.26 -10.85
CA ARG A 461 -0.40 23.01 -12.28
C ARG A 461 -1.09 21.68 -12.55
N VAL A 462 -0.68 20.59 -11.89
CA VAL A 462 -1.29 19.26 -12.07
C VAL A 462 -2.68 19.19 -11.44
N LYS A 463 -2.91 19.91 -10.34
CA LYS A 463 -4.21 19.99 -9.68
C LYS A 463 -5.21 20.90 -10.39
N ASP A 464 -4.72 21.78 -11.27
CA ASP A 464 -5.53 22.81 -11.93
C ASP A 464 -6.30 23.68 -10.91
N LYS A 465 -5.56 24.18 -9.90
CA LYS A 465 -6.08 24.97 -8.78
C LYS A 465 -5.08 26.06 -8.38
N ASP A 466 -5.60 27.20 -7.94
CA ASP A 466 -4.80 28.29 -7.37
C ASP A 466 -4.32 27.99 -5.93
N TYR A 467 -5.04 27.11 -5.22
CA TYR A 467 -4.72 26.69 -3.86
C TYR A 467 -4.99 25.19 -3.68
N PHE A 468 -4.08 24.50 -3.00
CA PHE A 468 -4.22 23.10 -2.64
C PHE A 468 -3.57 22.84 -1.27
N PRO A 469 -4.04 21.84 -0.48
CA PRO A 469 -3.44 21.50 0.81
C PRO A 469 -1.95 21.15 0.70
N ILE A 470 -1.10 22.07 1.17
CA ILE A 470 0.35 21.97 1.16
C ILE A 470 0.87 22.42 2.53
N ILE A 471 1.96 21.82 3.02
CA ILE A 471 2.73 22.31 4.17
C ILE A 471 4.22 22.32 3.82
N VAL A 472 4.92 23.38 4.19
CA VAL A 472 6.38 23.48 4.05
C VAL A 472 7.05 22.97 5.32
N VAL A 473 8.00 22.05 5.17
CA VAL A 473 8.69 21.35 6.26
C VAL A 473 10.19 21.59 6.16
N GLY A 474 10.77 22.27 7.14
CA GLY A 474 12.22 22.42 7.29
C GLY A 474 12.80 21.31 8.16
N ASN A 475 13.36 20.27 7.55
CA ASN A 475 13.90 19.12 8.27
C ASN A 475 15.35 19.33 8.74
N LYS A 476 15.80 18.47 9.65
CA LYS A 476 17.13 18.47 10.28
C LYS A 476 17.38 19.66 11.21
N CYS A 477 16.33 20.15 11.90
CA CYS A 477 16.46 21.27 12.84
C CYS A 477 17.35 20.96 14.07
N ASP A 478 17.73 19.70 14.27
CA ASP A 478 18.76 19.29 15.23
C ASP A 478 20.17 19.75 14.83
N LEU A 479 20.43 20.03 13.55
CA LEU A 479 21.73 20.46 13.02
C LEU A 479 21.84 22.00 12.97
N GLU A 480 21.58 22.67 14.09
CA GLU A 480 21.58 24.14 14.16
C GLU A 480 22.96 24.75 13.82
N GLY A 481 24.05 24.05 14.13
CA GLY A 481 25.42 24.49 13.80
C GLY A 481 25.76 24.50 12.31
N GLU A 482 24.98 23.80 11.48
CA GLU A 482 25.15 23.71 10.03
C GLU A 482 24.02 24.41 9.25
N ARG A 483 23.21 25.23 9.94
CA ARG A 483 22.05 25.89 9.36
C ARG A 483 22.46 26.88 8.26
N GLN A 484 21.89 26.69 7.07
CA GLN A 484 22.02 27.60 5.92
C GLN A 484 20.72 28.39 5.63
N VAL A 485 19.57 27.89 6.10
CA VAL A 485 18.26 28.50 5.92
C VAL A 485 17.66 28.84 7.29
N SER A 486 17.36 30.12 7.49
CA SER A 486 16.77 30.59 8.73
C SER A 486 15.28 30.23 8.82
N ARG A 487 14.79 30.08 10.05
CA ARG A 487 13.37 29.86 10.31
C ARG A 487 12.49 30.95 9.69
N ALA A 488 12.95 32.22 9.74
CA ALA A 488 12.24 33.35 9.18
C ALA A 488 12.07 33.27 7.65
N GLU A 489 13.06 32.72 6.94
CA GLU A 489 12.97 32.47 5.49
C GLU A 489 11.96 31.37 5.17
N GLY A 490 11.98 30.27 5.94
CA GLY A 490 10.97 29.21 5.83
C GLY A 490 9.54 29.71 6.05
N GLU A 491 9.35 30.55 7.07
CA GLU A 491 8.06 31.20 7.35
C GLU A 491 7.65 32.19 6.26
N ALA A 492 8.60 32.96 5.71
CA ALA A 492 8.33 33.87 4.61
C ALA A 492 7.90 33.12 3.33
N LEU A 493 8.55 32.00 3.01
CA LEU A 493 8.21 31.16 1.87
C LEU A 493 6.80 30.57 2.03
N ALA A 494 6.49 29.99 3.19
CA ALA A 494 5.16 29.44 3.44
C ALA A 494 4.06 30.50 3.40
N ARG A 495 4.32 31.72 3.90
CA ARG A 495 3.42 32.87 3.75
C ARG A 495 3.16 33.20 2.28
N SER A 496 4.19 33.15 1.43
CA SER A 496 4.03 33.41 -0.01
C SER A 496 3.15 32.36 -0.72
N PHE A 497 3.13 31.12 -0.21
CA PHE A 497 2.26 30.05 -0.72
C PHE A 497 0.89 29.99 -0.04
N GLY A 498 0.65 30.79 1.00
CA GLY A 498 -0.57 30.72 1.80
C GLY A 498 -0.70 29.44 2.64
N CYS A 499 0.41 28.80 2.99
CA CYS A 499 0.42 27.52 3.71
C CYS A 499 1.11 27.60 5.08
N LYS A 500 1.03 26.50 5.85
CA LYS A 500 1.73 26.39 7.15
C LYS A 500 3.21 26.03 6.97
N PHE A 501 4.03 26.48 7.92
CA PHE A 501 5.43 26.12 8.04
C PHE A 501 5.70 25.40 9.36
N ILE A 502 6.54 24.36 9.32
CA ILE A 502 7.00 23.65 10.52
C ILE A 502 8.45 23.20 10.34
N GLU A 503 9.26 23.34 11.39
CA GLU A 503 10.60 22.74 11.43
C GLU A 503 10.54 21.39 12.15
N THR A 504 11.22 20.39 11.58
CA THR A 504 11.21 19.00 12.05
C THR A 504 12.62 18.46 12.21
N SER A 505 12.75 17.47 13.08
CA SER A 505 13.93 16.61 13.16
C SER A 505 13.48 15.16 13.16
N ALA A 506 13.74 14.45 12.07
CA ALA A 506 13.53 13.00 12.03
C ALA A 506 14.36 12.29 13.11
N LYS A 507 15.62 12.70 13.30
CA LYS A 507 16.55 12.11 14.27
C LYS A 507 16.08 12.26 15.72
N SER A 508 15.71 13.48 16.11
CA SER A 508 15.29 13.79 17.49
C SER A 508 13.77 13.68 17.69
N ARG A 509 13.04 13.23 16.67
CA ARG A 509 11.57 13.15 16.63
C ARG A 509 10.87 14.48 16.96
N ILE A 510 11.48 15.60 16.61
CA ILE A 510 10.89 16.93 16.87
C ILE A 510 9.88 17.22 15.77
N ASN A 511 8.63 17.51 16.16
CA ASN A 511 7.53 17.93 15.27
C ASN A 511 7.18 16.97 14.12
N VAL A 512 7.67 15.72 14.13
CA VAL A 512 7.39 14.74 13.08
C VAL A 512 5.89 14.46 12.99
N ASP A 513 5.27 14.01 14.09
CA ASP A 513 3.82 13.74 14.13
C ASP A 513 2.99 15.00 13.79
N ASN A 514 3.41 16.17 14.29
CA ASN A 514 2.73 17.44 14.03
C ASN A 514 2.68 17.81 12.54
N ALA A 515 3.76 17.56 11.78
CA ALA A 515 3.80 17.84 10.35
C ALA A 515 2.73 17.06 9.56
N PHE A 516 2.58 15.76 9.87
CA PHE A 516 1.58 14.91 9.22
C PHE A 516 0.16 15.19 9.74
N TYR A 517 0.00 15.57 11.01
CA TYR A 517 -1.31 15.92 11.55
C TYR A 517 -1.82 17.24 11.00
N ASP A 518 -0.95 18.24 10.86
CA ASP A 518 -1.32 19.54 10.32
C ASP A 518 -1.75 19.46 8.85
N ILE A 519 -1.12 18.61 8.02
CA ILE A 519 -1.56 18.47 6.63
C ILE A 519 -2.94 17.81 6.57
N VAL A 520 -3.25 16.85 7.45
CA VAL A 520 -4.59 16.26 7.53
C VAL A 520 -5.63 17.29 7.95
N ARG A 521 -5.31 18.16 8.91
CA ARG A 521 -6.17 19.30 9.29
C ARG A 521 -6.41 20.22 8.11
N GLU A 522 -5.38 20.50 7.32
CA GLU A 522 -5.45 21.33 6.13
C GLU A 522 -6.36 20.71 5.05
N ILE A 523 -6.21 19.41 4.80
CA ILE A 523 -7.09 18.65 3.90
C ILE A 523 -8.54 18.70 4.40
N ARG A 524 -8.77 18.53 5.71
CA ARG A 524 -10.13 18.61 6.29
C ARG A 524 -10.74 20.01 6.09
N ARG A 525 -9.96 21.08 6.31
CA ARG A 525 -10.38 22.47 6.07
C ARG A 525 -10.73 22.71 4.60
N TYR A 526 -9.83 22.37 3.69
CA TYR A 526 -10.01 22.53 2.25
C TYR A 526 -11.25 21.79 1.73
N ASN A 527 -11.47 20.55 2.15
CA ASN A 527 -12.65 19.79 1.74
C ASN A 527 -13.96 20.38 2.27
N LYS A 528 -13.94 20.98 3.47
CA LYS A 528 -15.11 21.65 4.05
C LYS A 528 -15.47 22.92 3.27
N GLU A 529 -14.47 23.69 2.86
CA GLU A 529 -14.65 24.90 2.04
C GLU A 529 -15.18 24.55 0.64
N MET A 530 -14.60 23.52 -0.01
CA MET A 530 -15.03 23.05 -1.33
C MET A 530 -16.46 22.48 -1.30
N ALA A 531 -16.85 21.76 -0.24
CA ALA A 531 -18.22 21.27 -0.06
C ALA A 531 -19.24 22.41 0.17
N GLY A 532 -18.80 23.56 0.69
CA GLY A 532 -19.64 24.74 0.87
C GLY A 532 -20.07 25.42 -0.44
N TYR A 533 -19.24 25.33 -1.49
CA TYR A 533 -19.54 25.92 -2.80
C TYR A 533 -20.55 25.12 -3.64
N SER A 534 -20.63 23.79 -3.45
CA SER A 534 -21.57 22.94 -4.20
C SER A 534 -23.01 22.95 -3.68
N ALA A 535 -23.27 23.56 -2.52
CA ALA A 535 -24.60 23.64 -1.91
C ALA A 535 -25.33 24.99 -2.14
N GLY A 536 -24.74 25.93 -2.90
CA GLY A 536 -25.25 27.30 -3.08
C GLY A 536 -25.91 27.62 -4.43
N GLY A 537 -26.35 26.61 -5.19
CA GLY A 537 -26.87 26.80 -6.55
C GLY A 537 -28.32 26.35 -6.75
N SER A 538 -29.29 27.00 -6.10
CA SER A 538 -30.71 27.10 -6.53
C SER A 538 -31.56 27.90 -5.54
N GLY A 539 -32.17 29.02 -5.99
CA GLY A 539 -33.22 29.75 -5.28
C GLY A 539 -33.07 31.27 -5.35
N GLY A 540 -33.86 31.93 -6.20
CA GLY A 540 -33.77 33.35 -6.50
C GLY A 540 -34.58 34.32 -5.62
N SER A 541 -34.47 35.59 -6.03
CA SER A 541 -35.26 36.80 -5.70
C SER A 541 -34.95 37.62 -4.43
N GLY A 542 -34.40 38.82 -4.68
CA GLY A 542 -35.00 40.08 -4.22
C GLY A 542 -34.28 40.88 -3.11
N GLY A 543 -33.83 42.09 -3.44
CA GLY A 543 -33.88 43.23 -2.50
C GLY A 543 -32.56 43.95 -2.14
N ASN A 544 -32.33 45.10 -2.80
CA ASN A 544 -31.70 46.36 -2.37
C ASN A 544 -30.73 46.44 -1.16
N GLY A 545 -29.61 47.16 -1.36
CA GLY A 545 -29.07 48.08 -0.34
C GLY A 545 -27.56 48.39 -0.36
N GLN A 546 -27.20 49.56 -0.93
CA GLN A 546 -26.10 50.50 -0.58
C GLN A 546 -24.67 49.97 -0.36
N ILE A 547 -23.72 50.25 -1.26
CA ILE A 547 -22.84 51.43 -1.35
C ILE A 547 -22.06 51.75 -0.06
N GLY A 548 -20.73 51.55 -0.13
CA GLY A 548 -19.72 52.23 0.68
C GLY A 548 -18.54 52.60 -0.22
N LYS A 549 -18.49 53.88 -0.61
CA LYS A 549 -17.52 54.53 -1.52
C LYS A 549 -16.39 55.16 -0.69
N LEU A 550 -15.17 55.20 -1.22
CA LEU A 550 -14.09 56.21 -0.98
C LEU A 550 -12.87 55.77 -1.82
N GLU A 551 -12.71 56.19 -3.08
CA GLU A 551 -12.29 57.48 -3.65
C GLU A 551 -10.81 57.90 -3.46
N VAL A 552 -10.32 58.51 -4.55
CA VAL A 552 -9.17 59.41 -4.78
C VAL A 552 -7.87 58.73 -5.25
N GLY A 553 -7.31 59.06 -6.43
CA GLY A 553 -7.68 60.16 -7.33
C GLY A 553 -7.02 60.12 -8.71
N ASP A 554 -7.64 60.91 -9.58
CA ASP A 554 -7.34 61.13 -10.99
C ASP A 554 -6.10 62.00 -11.21
N GLY A 555 -5.47 61.80 -12.36
CA GLY A 555 -4.54 62.72 -13.00
C GLY A 555 -4.55 62.47 -14.51
N GLU A 556 -5.37 63.23 -15.23
CA GLU A 556 -5.52 63.27 -16.69
C GLU A 556 -4.23 63.69 -17.41
N GLY A 557 -4.08 63.32 -18.70
CA GLY A 557 -3.11 64.01 -19.56
C GLY A 557 -2.70 63.38 -20.89
N ASN A 558 -3.67 63.22 -21.81
CA ASN A 558 -3.57 63.52 -23.25
C ASN A 558 -2.48 62.87 -24.17
N ASP A 559 -3.01 62.29 -25.26
CA ASP A 559 -2.60 62.45 -26.67
C ASP A 559 -1.62 61.51 -27.38
N ARG A 560 -2.07 61.15 -28.60
CA ARG A 560 -1.38 60.62 -29.80
C ARG A 560 -1.05 59.12 -29.87
N GLY A 561 -1.67 58.48 -30.86
CA GLY A 561 -1.37 57.12 -31.30
C GLY A 561 -0.24 57.04 -32.32
N CYS A 562 0.15 55.81 -32.68
CA CYS A 562 0.03 55.23 -34.02
C CYS A 562 0.75 53.86 -34.07
N CYS A 563 0.12 52.90 -34.73
CA CYS A 563 0.69 51.82 -35.55
C CYS A 563 1.63 50.75 -34.95
N GLY A 564 1.37 49.50 -35.35
CA GLY A 564 2.45 48.53 -35.58
C GLY A 564 2.15 47.07 -35.23
N LYS A 565 1.37 46.39 -36.08
CA LYS A 565 1.37 44.92 -36.17
C LYS A 565 2.76 44.37 -36.50
N CYS A 566 3.12 43.21 -35.96
CA CYS A 566 3.68 42.00 -36.63
C CYS A 566 4.17 41.02 -35.53
N VAL A 567 3.54 39.86 -35.32
CA VAL A 567 3.68 38.58 -36.05
C VAL A 567 5.07 37.93 -35.88
N VAL A 568 5.06 36.89 -35.03
CA VAL A 568 5.72 35.57 -35.15
C VAL A 568 7.22 35.50 -35.47
N MET A 569 7.97 34.99 -34.50
CA MET A 569 8.72 33.72 -34.64
C MET A 569 8.50 32.86 -33.40
#